data_AF-A0A7C5WIN1-F1
#
_entry.id   AF-A0A7C5WIN1-F1
#
_cell.length_a   1.000
_cell.length_b   1.000
_cell.length_c   1.000
_cell.angle_alpha   90.00
_cell.angle_beta   90.00
_cell.angle_gamma   90.00
#
_symmetry.space_group_name_H-M   'P 1'
#
loop_
_entity.id
_entity.type
_entity.pdbx_description
1 polymer ?
#
loop_
_entity_poly.entity_id
_entity_poly.type
_entity_poly.pdbx_seq_one_letter_code
_entity_poly.pdbx_strand_id
1 'polypeptide(L)'
;AETLEKVFAGQQVSEDEAEMVAHHPHTSYCLLREIPRLERVAAMIARQNDPDDPSGPLADDEEVRLGAQLIRLATHFDDLVSRGASPRQAITELGRADPPFAPEHLRLLEAYDADEERSMTVRAVSLRDIAPGMVLDEDVLASNGVVVISRGQEVTGALVMRLKNFDKGMGIRQPFRVRVPCFAPVAVREESV
;
A
#
# COMPACT_ATOMS: atom_id res chain seq x y z
N ALA A 1 11.65 10.42 14.91
CA ALA A 1 11.18 10.55 13.51
C ALA A 1 11.88 9.55 12.61
N GLU A 2 13.21 9.44 12.69
CA GLU A 2 14.04 8.60 11.80
C GLU A 2 13.65 7.10 11.74
N THR A 3 13.26 6.48 12.86
CA THR A 3 12.92 5.04 12.89
C THR A 3 11.60 4.69 12.19
N LEU A 4 10.56 5.52 12.32
CA LEU A 4 9.28 5.29 11.62
C LEU A 4 9.45 5.49 10.11
N GLU A 5 10.21 6.50 9.69
CA GLU A 5 10.52 6.71 8.27
C GLU A 5 11.29 5.54 7.67
N LYS A 6 12.24 4.94 8.40
CA LYS A 6 12.95 3.73 7.97
C LYS A 6 12.01 2.55 7.77
N VAL A 7 11.06 2.35 8.69
CA VAL A 7 10.03 1.30 8.58
C VAL A 7 9.13 1.54 7.36
N PHE A 8 8.57 2.74 7.21
CA PHE A 8 7.72 3.07 6.05
C PHE A 8 8.47 3.03 4.71
N ALA A 9 9.79 3.22 4.72
CA ALA A 9 10.64 3.08 3.54
C ALA A 9 11.13 1.64 3.29
N GLY A 10 10.69 0.66 4.09
CA GLY A 10 11.09 -0.75 3.96
C GLY A 10 12.58 -1.00 4.22
N GLN A 11 13.25 -0.11 4.97
CA GLN A 11 14.68 -0.23 5.29
C GLN A 11 14.89 -1.22 6.44
N GLN A 12 16.10 -1.81 6.52
CA GLN A 12 16.46 -2.66 7.66
C GLN A 12 16.45 -1.82 8.95
N VAL A 13 15.63 -2.25 9.90
CA VAL A 13 15.55 -1.72 11.26
C VAL A 13 16.24 -2.69 12.22
N SER A 14 16.88 -2.17 13.26
CA SER A 14 17.47 -2.99 14.33
C SER A 14 16.40 -3.67 15.19
N GLU A 15 16.80 -4.64 16.01
CA GLU A 15 15.90 -5.32 16.95
C GLU A 15 15.28 -4.34 17.97
N ASP A 16 16.08 -3.41 18.50
CA ASP A 16 15.63 -2.33 19.38
C ASP A 16 14.63 -1.38 18.69
N GLU A 17 14.85 -1.09 17.39
CA GLU A 17 13.96 -0.25 16.59
C GLU A 17 12.64 -0.96 16.29
N ALA A 18 12.68 -2.26 16.00
CA ALA A 18 11.48 -3.08 15.78
C ALA A 18 10.65 -3.19 17.07
N GLU A 19 11.29 -3.35 18.22
CA GLU A 19 10.61 -3.34 19.51
C GLU A 19 9.97 -1.97 19.81
N MET A 20 10.69 -0.87 19.57
CA MET A 20 10.14 0.47 19.74
C MET A 20 8.92 0.72 18.82
N VAL A 21 8.96 0.20 17.60
CA VAL A 21 7.84 0.26 16.65
C VAL A 21 6.70 -0.62 17.13
N ALA A 22 6.94 -1.82 17.67
CA ALA A 22 5.87 -2.65 18.22
C ALA A 22 5.11 -1.97 19.38
N HIS A 23 5.79 -1.09 20.14
CA HIS A 23 5.21 -0.34 21.26
C HIS A 23 4.50 0.97 20.86
N HIS A 24 4.62 1.44 19.61
CA HIS A 24 4.00 2.70 19.15
C HIS A 24 2.47 2.78 19.26
N PRO A 25 1.68 1.69 19.13
CA PRO A 25 0.22 1.78 19.24
C PRO A 25 -0.23 2.15 20.66
N HIS A 26 0.50 1.71 21.68
CA HIS A 26 0.23 2.07 23.07
C HIS A 26 0.47 3.55 23.34
N THR A 27 1.57 4.10 22.81
CA THR A 27 1.86 5.54 22.90
C THR A 27 0.79 6.37 22.19
N SER A 28 0.35 5.93 21.01
CA SER A 28 -0.71 6.59 20.22
C SER A 28 -2.05 6.56 20.96
N TYR A 29 -2.41 5.43 21.57
CA TYR A 29 -3.59 5.30 22.43
C TYR A 29 -3.57 6.29 23.61
N CYS A 30 -2.43 6.38 24.31
CA CYS A 30 -2.29 7.27 25.47
C CYS A 30 -2.48 8.74 25.13
N LEU A 31 -2.10 9.16 23.92
CA LEU A 31 -2.30 10.53 23.44
C LEU A 31 -3.75 10.78 23.01
N LEU A 32 -4.34 9.85 22.28
CA LEU A 32 -5.67 10.03 21.68
C LEU A 32 -6.80 9.92 22.70
N ARG A 33 -6.65 9.12 23.76
CA ARG A 33 -7.70 8.98 24.78
C ARG A 33 -7.99 10.25 25.57
N GLU A 34 -7.05 11.19 25.60
CA GLU A 34 -7.22 12.49 26.28
C GLU A 34 -8.10 13.46 25.46
N ILE A 35 -8.38 13.12 24.19
CA ILE A 35 -9.25 13.90 23.30
C ILE A 35 -10.67 13.34 23.42
N PRO A 36 -11.65 14.13 23.92
CA PRO A 36 -13.03 13.67 24.01
C PRO A 36 -13.57 13.18 22.67
N ARG A 37 -14.31 12.05 22.68
CA ARG A 37 -14.93 11.39 21.51
C ARG A 37 -13.98 10.54 20.65
N LEU A 38 -12.68 10.46 20.98
CA LEU A 38 -11.73 9.59 20.28
C LEU A 38 -11.46 8.27 21.01
N GLU A 39 -12.21 7.95 22.07
CA GLU A 39 -11.96 6.79 22.91
C GLU A 39 -12.01 5.48 22.12
N ARG A 40 -12.97 5.36 21.20
CA ARG A 40 -13.13 4.18 20.33
C ARG A 40 -11.99 4.09 19.30
N VAL A 41 -11.60 5.22 18.70
CA VAL A 41 -10.49 5.26 17.73
C VAL A 41 -9.17 4.93 18.40
N ALA A 42 -8.94 5.48 19.60
CA ALA A 42 -7.78 5.14 20.40
C ALA A 42 -7.75 3.64 20.69
N ALA A 43 -8.89 3.05 21.08
CA ALA A 43 -8.99 1.61 21.35
C ALA A 43 -8.72 0.76 20.09
N MET A 44 -9.18 1.19 18.90
CA MET A 44 -8.87 0.51 17.63
C MET A 44 -7.36 0.48 17.37
N ILE A 45 -6.69 1.62 17.54
CA ILE A 45 -5.22 1.74 17.35
C ILE A 45 -4.48 0.88 18.36
N ALA A 46 -4.87 0.91 19.63
CA ALA A 46 -4.25 0.10 20.68
C ALA A 46 -4.25 -1.41 20.34
N ARG A 47 -5.32 -1.87 19.69
CA ARG A 47 -5.57 -3.28 19.37
C ARG A 47 -5.13 -3.66 17.95
N GLN A 48 -4.54 -2.76 17.16
CA GLN A 48 -4.27 -3.02 15.75
C GLN A 48 -3.31 -4.22 15.50
N ASN A 49 -2.45 -4.55 16.48
CA ASN A 49 -1.54 -5.69 16.36
C ASN A 49 -2.19 -7.01 16.79
N ASP A 50 -3.18 -6.96 17.69
CA ASP A 50 -3.95 -8.11 18.16
C ASP A 50 -5.44 -7.74 18.30
N PRO A 51 -6.19 -7.70 17.18
CA PRO A 51 -7.57 -7.23 17.17
C PRO A 51 -8.54 -8.13 17.95
N ASP A 52 -8.18 -9.41 18.14
CA ASP A 52 -9.03 -10.41 18.77
C ASP A 52 -8.68 -10.63 20.26
N ASP A 53 -7.65 -9.94 20.78
CA ASP A 53 -7.33 -9.95 22.20
C ASP A 53 -8.60 -9.62 23.02
N PRO A 54 -9.05 -10.55 23.88
CA PRO A 54 -10.18 -10.29 24.78
C PRO A 54 -9.82 -9.32 25.90
N SER A 55 -8.53 -9.00 26.05
CA SER A 55 -8.02 -8.03 27.00
C SER A 55 -7.98 -6.62 26.38
N GLY A 56 -8.27 -5.60 27.20
CA GLY A 56 -8.14 -4.21 26.79
C GLY A 56 -9.44 -3.40 26.80
N PRO A 57 -9.33 -2.08 26.58
CA PRO A 57 -10.47 -1.17 26.60
C PRO A 57 -11.43 -1.49 25.44
N LEU A 58 -12.74 -1.52 25.75
CA LEU A 58 -13.79 -1.78 24.77
C LEU A 58 -13.61 -3.12 24.02
N ALA A 59 -13.07 -4.15 24.69
CA ALA A 59 -12.81 -5.46 24.10
C ALA A 59 -14.07 -6.12 23.51
N ASP A 60 -15.24 -5.87 24.12
CA ASP A 60 -16.56 -6.36 23.69
C ASP A 60 -17.23 -5.47 22.62
N ASP A 61 -16.66 -4.30 22.29
CA ASP A 61 -17.19 -3.41 21.26
C ASP A 61 -16.83 -3.94 19.86
N GLU A 62 -17.85 -4.36 19.13
CA GLU A 62 -17.71 -4.94 17.79
C GLU A 62 -17.13 -3.94 16.77
N GLU A 63 -17.46 -2.65 16.88
CA GLU A 63 -16.92 -1.63 15.98
C GLU A 63 -15.43 -1.41 16.23
N VAL A 64 -15.00 -1.44 17.50
CA VAL A 64 -13.58 -1.34 17.86
C VAL A 64 -12.81 -2.54 17.32
N ARG A 65 -13.36 -3.75 17.46
CA ARG A 65 -12.75 -4.98 16.93
C ARG A 65 -12.62 -4.92 15.42
N LEU A 66 -13.70 -4.57 14.72
CA LEU A 66 -13.71 -4.41 13.27
C LEU A 66 -12.70 -3.35 12.82
N GLY A 67 -12.67 -2.18 13.46
CA GLY A 67 -11.73 -1.11 13.16
C GLY A 67 -10.28 -1.55 13.32
N ALA A 68 -9.95 -2.27 14.40
CA ALA A 68 -8.61 -2.81 14.62
C ALA A 68 -8.22 -3.85 13.55
N GLN A 69 -9.13 -4.74 13.17
CA GLN A 69 -8.90 -5.73 12.11
C GLN A 69 -8.64 -5.07 10.75
N LEU A 70 -9.40 -4.02 10.42
CA LEU A 70 -9.22 -3.25 9.19
C LEU A 70 -7.89 -2.49 9.17
N ILE A 71 -7.50 -1.84 10.28
CA ILE A 71 -6.20 -1.16 10.39
C ILE A 71 -5.06 -2.17 10.22
N ARG A 72 -5.16 -3.34 10.85
CA ARG A 72 -4.16 -4.42 10.72
C ARG A 72 -4.01 -4.82 9.26
N LEU A 73 -5.12 -5.07 8.58
CA LEU A 73 -5.13 -5.49 7.17
C LEU A 73 -4.50 -4.42 6.28
N ALA A 74 -4.94 -3.17 6.39
CA ALA A 74 -4.42 -2.05 5.61
C ALA A 74 -2.91 -1.87 5.82
N THR A 75 -2.44 -1.97 7.06
CA THR A 75 -1.01 -1.83 7.40
C THR A 75 -0.16 -2.92 6.74
N HIS A 76 -0.59 -4.18 6.79
CA HIS A 76 0.18 -5.28 6.18
C HIS A 76 0.13 -5.24 4.65
N PHE A 77 -1.02 -4.84 4.09
CA PHE A 77 -1.14 -4.62 2.66
C PHE A 77 -0.17 -3.53 2.17
N ASP A 78 -0.16 -2.37 2.83
CA ASP A 78 0.70 -1.24 2.49
C ASP A 78 2.19 -1.57 2.65
N ASP A 79 2.58 -2.34 3.68
CA ASP A 79 3.96 -2.83 3.85
C ASP A 79 4.39 -3.75 2.69
N LEU A 80 3.53 -4.67 2.25
CA LEU A 80 3.84 -5.54 1.11
C LEU A 80 3.97 -4.76 -0.20
N VAL A 81 3.07 -3.81 -0.45
CA VAL A 81 3.07 -2.97 -1.65
C VAL A 81 4.28 -2.03 -1.66
N SER A 82 4.60 -1.39 -0.53
CA SER A 82 5.77 -0.50 -0.41
C SER A 82 7.10 -1.24 -0.61
N ARG A 83 7.16 -2.54 -0.28
CA ARG A 83 8.30 -3.43 -0.59
C ARG A 83 8.35 -3.91 -2.05
N GLY A 84 7.37 -3.53 -2.86
CA GLY A 84 7.32 -3.78 -4.30
C GLY A 84 6.48 -4.99 -4.72
N ALA A 85 5.67 -5.56 -3.84
CA ALA A 85 4.66 -6.54 -4.24
C ALA A 85 3.55 -5.83 -5.03
N SER A 86 3.06 -6.47 -6.10
CA SER A 86 1.81 -6.01 -6.73
C SER A 86 0.61 -6.22 -5.80
N PRO A 87 -0.48 -5.44 -5.92
CA PRO A 87 -1.69 -5.63 -5.11
C PRO A 87 -2.19 -7.09 -5.06
N ARG A 88 -2.27 -7.78 -6.20
CA ARG A 88 -2.62 -9.21 -6.27
C ARG A 88 -1.68 -10.12 -5.50
N GLN A 89 -0.38 -9.86 -5.58
CA GLN A 89 0.62 -10.62 -4.82
C GLN A 89 0.45 -10.36 -3.32
N ALA A 90 0.26 -9.10 -2.93
CA ALA A 90 0.02 -8.73 -1.54
C ALA A 90 -1.22 -9.43 -0.97
N ILE A 91 -2.36 -9.41 -1.69
CA ILE A 91 -3.59 -10.12 -1.29
C ILE A 91 -3.34 -11.63 -1.14
N THR A 92 -2.59 -12.24 -2.06
CA THR A 92 -2.26 -13.67 -2.02
C THR A 92 -1.41 -14.02 -0.80
N GLU A 93 -0.42 -13.19 -0.46
CA GLU A 93 0.43 -13.37 0.72
C GLU A 93 -0.38 -13.16 2.02
N LEU A 94 -1.24 -12.15 2.08
CA LEU A 94 -2.14 -11.91 3.22
C LEU A 94 -3.09 -13.09 3.46
N GLY A 95 -3.55 -13.76 2.40
CA GLY A 95 -4.36 -14.98 2.50
C GLY A 95 -3.65 -16.18 3.13
N ARG A 96 -2.31 -16.12 3.28
CA ARG A 96 -1.48 -17.15 3.91
C ARG A 96 -0.92 -16.72 5.27
N ALA A 97 -1.24 -15.52 5.72
CA ALA A 97 -0.71 -14.97 6.97
C ALA A 97 -1.19 -15.76 8.19
N ASP A 98 -0.34 -15.79 9.22
CA ASP A 98 -0.64 -16.33 10.55
C ASP A 98 -0.32 -15.23 11.58
N PRO A 99 -1.30 -14.75 12.37
CA PRO A 99 -2.71 -15.16 12.38
C PRO A 99 -3.47 -14.72 11.11
N PRO A 100 -4.49 -15.50 10.70
CA PRO A 100 -5.23 -15.26 9.46
C PRO A 100 -6.05 -13.97 9.51
N PHE A 101 -6.23 -13.33 8.36
CA PHE A 101 -7.18 -12.24 8.20
C PHE A 101 -8.58 -12.78 7.91
N ALA A 102 -9.62 -12.04 8.29
CA ALA A 102 -10.99 -12.43 8.01
C ALA A 102 -11.21 -12.58 6.48
N PRO A 103 -11.74 -13.72 6.00
CA PRO A 103 -11.89 -13.98 4.57
C PRO A 103 -12.76 -12.94 3.83
N GLU A 104 -13.71 -12.33 4.53
CA GLU A 104 -14.57 -11.28 3.98
C GLU A 104 -13.81 -10.00 3.67
N HIS A 105 -12.86 -9.59 4.51
CA HIS A 105 -12.04 -8.42 4.27
C HIS A 105 -11.10 -8.63 3.07
N LEU A 106 -10.51 -9.83 2.95
CA LEU A 106 -9.68 -10.19 1.81
C LEU A 106 -10.47 -10.17 0.49
N ARG A 107 -11.71 -10.66 0.49
CA ARG A 107 -12.60 -10.62 -0.69
C ARG A 107 -12.95 -9.20 -1.11
N LEU A 108 -13.21 -8.30 -0.15
CA LEU A 108 -13.49 -6.90 -0.44
C LEU A 108 -12.27 -6.21 -1.09
N LEU A 109 -11.07 -6.53 -0.58
CA LEU A 109 -9.82 -6.01 -1.12
C LEU A 109 -9.55 -6.54 -2.55
N GLU A 110 -9.84 -7.82 -2.80
CA GLU A 110 -9.74 -8.44 -4.14
C GLU A 110 -10.74 -7.82 -5.13
N ALA A 111 -11.97 -7.56 -4.70
CA ALA A 111 -12.97 -6.90 -5.54
C ALA A 111 -12.56 -5.47 -5.90
N TYR A 112 -12.00 -4.72 -4.95
CA TYR A 112 -11.46 -3.38 -5.18
C TYR A 112 -10.33 -3.38 -6.21
N ASP A 113 -9.33 -4.26 -6.05
CA ASP A 113 -8.21 -4.39 -6.99
C ASP A 113 -8.68 -4.79 -8.39
N ALA A 114 -9.65 -5.70 -8.48
CA ALA A 114 -10.20 -6.12 -9.77
C ALA A 114 -10.91 -4.98 -10.51
N ASP A 115 -11.62 -4.09 -9.80
CA ASP A 115 -12.27 -2.93 -10.39
C ASP A 115 -11.25 -1.83 -10.77
N GLU A 116 -10.22 -1.63 -9.96
CA GLU A 116 -9.11 -0.74 -10.30
C GLU A 116 -8.38 -1.22 -11.56
N GLU A 117 -8.10 -2.51 -11.68
CA GLU A 117 -7.43 -3.08 -12.85
C GLU A 117 -8.30 -3.04 -14.12
N ARG A 118 -9.63 -3.19 -13.98
CA ARG A 118 -10.60 -2.98 -15.07
C ARG A 118 -10.67 -1.52 -15.53
N SER A 119 -10.37 -0.59 -14.64
CA SER A 119 -10.30 0.83 -14.97
C SER A 119 -8.99 1.23 -15.67
N MET A 120 -8.08 0.31 -15.97
CA MET A 120 -6.81 0.64 -16.61
C MET A 120 -6.90 0.56 -18.15
N THR A 121 -6.42 1.59 -18.85
CA THR A 121 -6.32 1.61 -20.32
C THR A 121 -4.87 1.51 -20.77
N VAL A 122 -4.59 0.68 -21.77
CA VAL A 122 -3.23 0.54 -22.33
C VAL A 122 -2.90 1.74 -23.23
N ARG A 123 -1.79 2.42 -22.94
CA ARG A 123 -1.26 3.53 -23.73
C ARG A 123 0.24 3.36 -23.96
N ALA A 124 0.71 3.72 -25.14
CA ALA A 124 2.15 3.87 -25.40
C ALA A 124 2.60 5.24 -24.89
N VAL A 125 3.59 5.27 -24.00
CA VAL A 125 4.14 6.50 -23.40
C VAL A 125 5.65 6.58 -23.61
N SER A 126 6.17 7.81 -23.65
CA SER A 126 7.60 8.05 -23.59
C SER A 126 8.05 8.16 -22.12
N LEU A 127 9.36 8.10 -21.86
CA LEU A 127 9.92 8.32 -20.53
C LEU A 127 9.60 9.70 -19.95
N ARG A 128 9.23 10.67 -20.80
CA ARG A 128 8.81 12.01 -20.35
C ARG A 128 7.38 12.02 -19.82
N ASP A 129 6.55 11.11 -20.31
CA ASP A 129 5.12 11.04 -20.01
C ASP A 129 4.81 9.92 -19.00
N ILE A 130 5.84 9.20 -18.53
CA ILE A 130 5.69 8.21 -17.48
C ILE A 130 5.46 8.93 -16.13
N ALA A 131 4.44 8.50 -15.41
CA ALA A 131 4.11 9.04 -14.09
C ALA A 131 3.89 7.91 -13.09
N PRO A 132 4.10 8.18 -11.79
CA PRO A 132 3.74 7.22 -10.74
C PRO A 132 2.28 6.77 -10.84
N GLY A 133 2.00 5.51 -10.49
CA GLY A 133 0.67 4.89 -10.56
C GLY A 133 0.28 4.31 -11.92
N MET A 134 1.14 4.43 -12.94
CA MET A 134 1.03 3.64 -14.17
C MET A 134 1.58 2.22 -13.93
N VAL A 135 1.18 1.23 -14.72
CA VAL A 135 1.74 -0.14 -14.64
C VAL A 135 2.34 -0.55 -15.97
N LEU A 136 3.56 -1.07 -16.01
CA LEU A 136 4.21 -1.50 -17.27
C LEU A 136 3.42 -2.65 -17.92
N ASP A 137 2.97 -2.47 -19.16
CA ASP A 137 2.24 -3.49 -19.94
C ASP A 137 3.20 -4.37 -20.76
N GLU A 138 4.46 -3.96 -20.88
CA GLU A 138 5.53 -4.72 -21.53
C GLU A 138 6.88 -4.48 -20.86
N ASP A 139 7.85 -5.35 -21.17
CA ASP A 139 9.22 -5.22 -20.66
C ASP A 139 9.86 -3.94 -21.22
N VAL A 140 10.43 -3.13 -20.34
CA VAL A 140 11.20 -1.95 -20.75
C VAL A 140 12.60 -2.40 -21.12
N LEU A 141 12.93 -2.27 -22.41
CA LEU A 141 14.20 -2.70 -22.97
C LEU A 141 15.16 -1.52 -23.12
N ALA A 142 16.44 -1.76 -22.85
CA ALA A 142 17.52 -0.87 -23.25
C ALA A 142 17.70 -0.88 -24.77
N SER A 143 18.40 0.11 -25.32
CA SER A 143 18.67 0.20 -26.77
C SER A 143 19.32 -1.08 -27.32
N ASN A 144 20.17 -1.72 -26.51
CA ASN A 144 20.87 -2.97 -26.81
C ASN A 144 20.00 -4.25 -26.62
N GLY A 145 18.73 -4.12 -26.24
CA GLY A 145 17.80 -5.23 -26.09
C GLY A 145 17.78 -5.91 -24.72
N VAL A 146 18.58 -5.45 -23.74
CA VAL A 146 18.54 -5.98 -22.36
C VAL A 146 17.30 -5.47 -21.64
N VAL A 147 16.60 -6.35 -20.91
CA VAL A 147 15.46 -5.97 -20.05
C VAL A 147 15.97 -5.13 -18.89
N VAL A 148 15.50 -3.89 -18.80
CA VAL A 148 15.79 -2.97 -17.69
C VAL A 148 14.80 -3.19 -16.55
N ILE A 149 13.51 -3.34 -16.89
CA ILE A 149 12.41 -3.59 -15.96
C ILE A 149 11.39 -4.50 -16.64
N SER A 150 10.95 -5.53 -15.93
CA SER A 150 9.94 -6.47 -16.42
C SER A 150 8.53 -5.87 -16.44
N ARG A 151 7.68 -6.38 -17.33
CA ARG A 151 6.25 -6.10 -17.37
C ARG A 151 5.57 -6.38 -16.03
N GLY A 152 4.48 -5.69 -15.77
CA GLY A 152 3.64 -5.84 -14.57
C GLY A 152 4.14 -5.09 -13.35
N GLN A 153 5.25 -4.37 -13.44
CA GLN A 153 5.73 -3.51 -12.37
C GLN A 153 4.97 -2.18 -12.36
N GLU A 154 4.52 -1.78 -11.18
CA GLU A 154 3.97 -0.45 -10.96
C GLU A 154 5.10 0.59 -11.07
N VAL A 155 4.78 1.68 -11.75
CA VAL A 155 5.65 2.84 -11.84
C VAL A 155 5.59 3.56 -10.50
N THR A 156 6.65 3.42 -9.72
CA THR A 156 6.89 4.23 -8.51
C THR A 156 7.81 5.40 -8.82
N GLY A 157 7.88 6.41 -7.94
CA GLY A 157 8.83 7.51 -8.10
C GLY A 157 10.29 7.03 -8.19
N ALA A 158 10.65 5.99 -7.42
CA ALA A 158 11.96 5.35 -7.49
C ALA A 158 12.22 4.68 -8.84
N LEU A 159 11.20 4.01 -9.40
CA LEU A 159 11.26 3.36 -10.70
C LEU A 159 11.46 4.38 -11.84
N VAL A 160 10.76 5.52 -11.79
CA VAL A 160 10.95 6.63 -12.74
C VAL A 160 12.38 7.17 -12.67
N MET A 161 12.91 7.39 -11.47
CA MET A 161 14.30 7.85 -11.30
C MET A 161 15.32 6.84 -11.86
N ARG A 162 15.10 5.55 -11.60
CA ARG A 162 15.94 4.48 -12.15
C ARG A 162 15.94 4.48 -13.68
N LEU A 163 14.77 4.58 -14.31
CA LEU A 163 14.64 4.67 -15.77
C LEU A 163 15.33 5.92 -16.33
N LYS A 164 15.15 7.09 -15.70
CA LYS A 164 15.84 8.34 -16.10
C LYS A 164 17.37 8.23 -16.02
N ASN A 165 17.89 7.59 -14.98
CA ASN A 165 19.33 7.36 -14.84
C ASN A 165 19.87 6.40 -15.89
N PHE A 166 19.10 5.35 -16.21
CA PHE A 166 19.50 4.35 -17.22
C PHE A 166 19.48 4.93 -18.65
N ASP A 167 18.49 5.77 -18.96
CA ASP A 167 18.33 6.44 -20.25
C ASP A 167 19.50 7.39 -20.57
N LYS A 168 20.01 8.11 -19.56
CA LYS A 168 21.21 8.96 -19.70
C LYS A 168 22.47 8.20 -20.07
N GLY A 169 22.57 6.92 -19.70
CA GLY A 169 23.76 6.10 -19.94
C GLY A 169 23.67 5.30 -21.24
N MET A 170 22.71 4.37 -21.30
CA MET A 170 22.64 3.35 -22.36
C MET A 170 21.46 3.57 -23.34
N GLY A 171 20.55 4.48 -23.00
CA GLY A 171 19.31 4.74 -23.74
C GLY A 171 18.27 3.63 -23.56
N ILE A 172 17.01 4.02 -23.42
CA ILE A 172 15.86 3.12 -23.31
C ILE A 172 15.08 3.14 -24.62
N ARG A 173 14.51 1.99 -25.03
CA ARG A 173 13.58 1.93 -26.15
C ARG A 173 12.26 2.57 -25.76
N GLN A 174 11.88 3.60 -26.51
CA GLN A 174 10.65 4.38 -26.31
C GLN A 174 9.95 4.56 -27.67
N PRO A 175 8.62 4.69 -27.72
CA PRO A 175 7.68 4.55 -26.59
C PRO A 175 7.52 3.10 -26.13
N PHE A 176 7.06 2.90 -24.91
CA PHE A 176 6.70 1.58 -24.35
C PHE A 176 5.28 1.61 -23.78
N ARG A 177 4.62 0.45 -23.74
CA ARG A 177 3.24 0.32 -23.28
C ARG A 177 3.13 0.30 -21.77
N VAL A 178 2.18 1.08 -21.27
CA VAL A 178 1.77 1.13 -19.87
C VAL A 178 0.25 1.07 -19.78
N ARG A 179 -0.24 0.50 -18.70
CA ARG A 179 -1.62 0.61 -18.22
C ARG A 179 -1.73 1.91 -17.42
N VAL A 180 -2.65 2.78 -17.85
CA VAL A 180 -2.92 4.07 -17.24
C VAL A 180 -4.28 3.99 -16.55
N PRO A 181 -4.39 4.42 -15.28
CA PRO A 181 -5.68 4.47 -14.61
C PRO A 181 -6.62 5.40 -15.37
N CYS A 182 -7.74 4.86 -15.84
CA CYS A 182 -8.87 5.65 -16.28
C CYS A 182 -9.55 6.14 -15.00
N PHE A 183 -9.05 7.26 -14.47
CA PHE A 183 -9.86 8.03 -13.54
C PHE A 183 -11.04 8.56 -14.35
N ALA A 184 -12.19 7.87 -14.28
CA ALA A 184 -13.45 8.55 -14.48
C ALA A 184 -13.45 9.69 -13.46
N PRO A 185 -13.64 10.96 -13.85
CA PRO A 185 -13.77 12.02 -12.87
C PRO A 185 -14.93 11.62 -11.96
N VAL A 186 -14.64 11.44 -10.66
CA VAL A 186 -15.69 11.33 -9.65
C VAL A 186 -16.50 12.59 -9.82
N ALA A 187 -17.71 12.45 -10.37
CA ALA A 187 -18.66 13.54 -10.43
C ALA A 187 -18.92 13.92 -8.97
N VAL A 188 -18.27 14.99 -8.52
CA VAL A 188 -18.60 15.66 -7.28
C VAL A 188 -20.06 16.04 -7.45
N ARG A 189 -20.96 15.26 -6.84
CA ARG A 189 -22.33 15.70 -6.65
C ARG A 189 -22.20 16.85 -5.67
N GLU A 190 -22.25 18.07 -6.18
CA GLU A 190 -22.59 19.23 -5.38
C GLU A 190 -23.94 18.92 -4.74
N GLU A 191 -23.92 18.47 -3.49
CA GLU A 191 -25.09 18.47 -2.62
C GLU A 191 -25.50 19.92 -2.44
N SER A 192 -26.48 20.33 -3.26
CA SER A 192 -27.30 21.49 -3.00
C SER A 192 -28.33 21.10 -1.94
N VAL A 193 -28.12 21.49 -0.68
CA VAL A 193 -29.18 21.97 0.24
C VAL A 193 -28.57 22.98 1.21
#